data_AF-F5W1I2-F1
#
_entry.id   AF-F5W1I2-F1
#
_cell.length_a   1.000
_cell.length_b   1.000
_cell.length_c   1.000
_cell.angle_alpha   90.00
_cell.angle_beta   90.00
_cell.angle_gamma   90.00
#
_symmetry.space_group_name_H-M   'P 1'
#
loop_
_entity.id
_entity.type
_entity.pdbx_description
1 polymer ?
#
loop_
_entity_poly.entity_id
_entity_poly.type
_entity_poly.pdbx_seq_one_letter_code
_entity_poly.pdbx_strand_id
1 'polypeptide(L)'
;MGLFNFLKPKTRKEKILDKYYSNYPEKPFISDNRAFDEWERLVRFDPTKIVSRDKMKRNSEGLLPGHIYQIYWIDKYKPERRVPVYFEYEYGIDFKTEQKFLEKEGYIKDFQATQKGNDILKKYQKIN
;
A
#
# COMPACT_ATOMS: atom_id res chain seq x y z
N MET A 1 4.30 36.86 -10.59
CA MET A 1 4.37 35.63 -11.42
C MET A 1 4.01 34.44 -10.52
N GLY A 2 3.07 33.54 -10.79
CA GLY A 2 2.11 33.39 -11.87
C GLY A 2 0.86 32.66 -11.38
N LEU A 3 -0.32 33.15 -11.79
CA LEU A 3 -1.66 32.66 -11.46
C LEU A 3 -2.16 31.63 -12.50
N PHE A 4 -1.33 30.65 -12.89
CA PHE A 4 -1.66 29.75 -14.01
C PHE A 4 -1.41 28.26 -13.76
N ASN A 5 -1.50 27.78 -12.51
CA ASN A 5 -1.44 26.33 -12.23
C ASN A 5 -2.83 25.64 -12.13
N PHE A 6 -3.93 26.35 -12.39
CA PHE A 6 -5.29 25.81 -12.20
C PHE A 6 -5.83 24.98 -13.38
N LEU A 7 -5.14 24.98 -14.54
CA LEU A 7 -5.66 24.37 -15.78
C LEU A 7 -4.96 23.07 -16.20
N LYS A 8 -4.11 22.47 -15.35
CA LYS A 8 -3.51 21.18 -15.71
C LYS A 8 -4.57 20.07 -15.71
N PRO A 9 -4.74 19.33 -16.82
CA PRO A 9 -5.69 18.22 -16.85
C PRO A 9 -5.22 17.15 -15.85
N LYS A 10 -6.16 16.61 -15.07
CA LYS A 10 -5.88 15.52 -14.14
C LYS A 10 -5.28 14.32 -14.90
N THR A 11 -4.19 13.80 -14.37
CA THR A 11 -3.60 12.53 -14.78
C THR A 11 -4.61 11.39 -14.59
N ARG A 12 -4.37 10.27 -15.28
CA ARG A 12 -5.23 9.08 -15.13
C ARG A 12 -5.27 8.58 -13.69
N LYS A 13 -4.12 8.60 -13.01
CA LYS A 13 -3.99 8.27 -11.58
C LYS A 13 -4.85 9.16 -10.70
N GLU A 14 -4.80 10.48 -10.88
CA GLU A 14 -5.64 11.42 -10.13
C GLU A 14 -7.13 11.16 -10.36
N LYS A 15 -7.53 10.90 -11.60
CA LYS A 15 -8.93 10.54 -11.93
C LYS A 15 -9.38 9.27 -11.20
N ILE A 16 -8.52 8.24 -11.14
CA ILE A 16 -8.81 6.99 -10.41
C ILE A 16 -8.92 7.26 -8.90
N LEU A 17 -7.99 8.02 -8.33
CA LEU A 17 -8.01 8.39 -6.92
C LEU A 17 -9.28 9.13 -6.53
N ASP A 18 -9.72 10.08 -7.34
CA ASP A 18 -10.93 10.85 -7.07
C ASP A 18 -12.20 10.01 -7.25
N LYS A 19 -12.24 9.13 -8.25
CA LYS A 19 -13.40 8.30 -8.56
C LYS A 19 -13.65 7.21 -7.51
N TYR A 20 -12.59 6.52 -7.08
CA TYR A 20 -12.73 5.30 -6.26
C TYR A 20 -12.30 5.47 -4.81
N TYR A 21 -11.45 6.46 -4.51
CA TYR A 21 -10.73 6.55 -3.24
C TYR A 21 -10.89 7.91 -2.53
N SER A 22 -11.87 8.74 -2.93
CA SER A 22 -12.04 10.09 -2.41
C SER A 22 -12.43 10.14 -0.92
N ASN A 23 -13.15 9.13 -0.42
CA ASN A 23 -13.60 9.03 0.97
C ASN A 23 -12.70 8.14 1.85
N TYR A 24 -11.51 7.80 1.37
CA TYR A 24 -10.57 6.96 2.09
C TYR A 24 -9.83 7.77 3.16
N PRO A 25 -9.55 7.19 4.33
CA PRO A 25 -8.72 7.86 5.34
C PRO A 25 -7.29 8.09 4.84
N GLU A 26 -6.78 7.19 3.98
CA GLU A 26 -5.51 7.33 3.27
C GLU A 26 -5.69 6.86 1.83
N LYS A 27 -5.18 7.63 0.86
CA LYS A 27 -5.29 7.25 -0.55
C LYS A 27 -4.28 6.14 -0.85
N PRO A 28 -4.67 5.05 -1.54
CA PRO A 28 -3.74 4.00 -1.91
C PRO A 28 -2.68 4.51 -2.88
N PHE A 29 -1.50 3.94 -2.78
CA PHE A 29 -0.46 4.09 -3.79
C PHE A 29 -0.92 3.48 -5.12
N ILE A 30 -0.61 4.19 -6.19
CA ILE A 30 -0.83 3.79 -7.57
C ILE A 30 0.46 4.11 -8.31
N SER A 31 1.10 3.10 -8.87
CA SER A 31 2.32 3.30 -9.65
C SER A 31 2.01 3.92 -11.02
N ASP A 32 2.95 4.69 -11.55
CA ASP A 32 2.77 5.34 -12.86
C ASP A 32 2.82 4.32 -14.01
N ASN A 33 3.43 3.16 -13.78
CA ASN A 33 3.51 2.03 -14.70
C ASN A 33 2.43 0.96 -14.47
N ARG A 34 1.38 1.26 -13.69
CA ARG A 34 0.21 0.39 -13.52
C ARG A 34 -0.43 0.09 -14.89
N ALA A 35 -0.82 -1.16 -15.11
CA ALA A 35 -1.60 -1.58 -16.27
C ALA A 35 -3.06 -1.08 -16.16
N PHE A 36 -3.27 0.23 -16.35
CA PHE A 36 -4.54 0.88 -16.07
C PHE A 36 -5.72 0.32 -16.87
N ASP A 37 -5.53 0.00 -18.15
CA ASP A 37 -6.60 -0.53 -19.00
C ASP A 37 -7.10 -1.89 -18.51
N GLU A 38 -6.16 -2.77 -18.13
CA GLU A 38 -6.49 -4.07 -17.58
C GLU A 38 -7.15 -3.95 -16.21
N TRP A 39 -6.58 -3.11 -15.33
CA TRP A 39 -7.13 -2.90 -13.99
C TRP A 39 -8.54 -2.31 -14.03
N GLU A 40 -8.79 -1.28 -14.84
CA GLU A 40 -10.13 -0.69 -14.99
C GLU A 40 -11.13 -1.67 -15.61
N ARG A 41 -10.69 -2.52 -16.56
CA ARG A 41 -11.51 -3.61 -17.08
C ARG A 41 -11.90 -4.58 -15.96
N LEU A 42 -10.94 -5.02 -15.15
CA LEU A 42 -11.19 -5.92 -14.03
C LEU A 42 -12.14 -5.31 -13.00
N VAL A 43 -11.93 -4.05 -12.60
CA VAL A 43 -12.79 -3.33 -11.65
C VAL A 43 -14.24 -3.20 -12.16
N ARG A 44 -14.45 -3.05 -13.47
CA ARG A 44 -15.80 -3.02 -14.04
C ARG A 44 -16.54 -4.35 -13.88
N PHE A 45 -15.84 -5.47 -13.93
CA PHE A 45 -16.43 -6.80 -13.75
C PHE A 45 -16.49 -7.23 -12.29
N ASP A 46 -15.50 -6.84 -11.50
CA ASP A 46 -15.31 -7.21 -10.11
C ASP A 46 -14.86 -5.99 -9.29
N PRO A 47 -15.80 -5.27 -8.66
CA PRO A 47 -15.47 -4.12 -7.81
C PRO A 47 -14.57 -4.46 -6.62
N THR A 48 -14.43 -5.75 -6.24
CA THR A 48 -13.52 -6.17 -5.16
C THR A 48 -12.04 -5.99 -5.51
N LYS A 49 -11.72 -5.72 -6.79
CA LYS A 49 -10.36 -5.35 -7.24
C LYS A 49 -9.95 -3.92 -6.85
N ILE A 50 -10.89 -3.12 -6.34
CA ILE A 50 -10.57 -1.84 -5.70
C ILE A 50 -9.94 -2.15 -4.34
N VAL A 51 -8.84 -1.48 -3.99
CA VAL A 51 -8.20 -1.63 -2.68
C VAL A 51 -9.24 -1.29 -1.61
N SER A 52 -9.55 -2.21 -0.71
CA SER A 52 -10.56 -1.97 0.31
C SER A 52 -10.18 -0.81 1.24
N ARG A 53 -11.18 -0.01 1.63
CA ARG A 53 -11.04 1.12 2.58
C ARG A 53 -10.41 0.71 3.90
N ASP A 54 -10.72 -0.50 4.38
CA ASP A 54 -10.16 -1.00 5.65
C ASP A 54 -8.66 -1.27 5.56
N LYS A 55 -8.14 -1.58 4.36
CA LYS A 55 -6.69 -1.74 4.12
C LYS A 55 -5.94 -0.42 4.10
N MET A 56 -6.65 0.69 3.97
CA MET A 56 -6.09 2.04 4.02
C MET A 56 -6.33 2.73 5.37
N LYS A 57 -6.73 2.00 6.40
CA LYS A 57 -6.91 2.52 7.76
C LYS A 57 -5.75 2.09 8.65
N ARG A 58 -5.04 3.06 9.23
CA ARG A 58 -3.97 2.79 10.20
C ARG A 58 -4.55 2.28 11.52
N ASN A 59 -3.85 1.34 12.15
CA ASN A 59 -4.13 0.85 13.49
C ASN A 59 -3.55 1.80 14.57
N SER A 60 -3.68 1.42 15.85
CA SER A 60 -3.16 2.20 16.98
C SER A 60 -1.63 2.38 16.97
N GLU A 61 -0.91 1.52 16.27
CA GLU A 61 0.55 1.56 16.09
C GLU A 61 0.95 2.41 14.87
N GLY A 62 -0.02 3.02 14.18
CA GLY A 62 0.22 3.79 12.96
C GLY A 62 0.46 2.93 11.72
N LEU A 63 0.21 1.61 11.77
CA LEU A 63 0.45 0.68 10.67
C LEU A 63 -0.81 0.42 9.84
N LEU A 64 -0.67 0.40 8.52
CA LEU A 64 -1.66 -0.14 7.60
C LEU A 64 -1.63 -1.68 7.61
N PRO A 65 -2.74 -2.38 7.30
CA PRO A 65 -2.72 -3.82 7.05
C PRO A 65 -1.65 -4.27 6.05
N GLY A 66 -1.36 -3.44 5.03
CA GLY A 66 -0.26 -3.69 4.08
C GLY A 66 1.11 -3.74 4.74
N HIS A 67 1.37 -2.91 5.76
CA HIS A 67 2.63 -2.92 6.51
C HIS A 67 2.81 -4.20 7.31
N ILE A 68 1.74 -4.67 7.95
CA ILE A 68 1.79 -5.91 8.74
C ILE A 68 2.13 -7.08 7.82
N TYR A 69 1.48 -7.15 6.66
CA TYR A 69 1.78 -8.17 5.67
C TYR A 69 3.19 -8.01 5.07
N GLN A 70 3.67 -6.76 4.91
CA GLN A 70 5.02 -6.48 4.45
C GLN A 70 6.10 -6.96 5.43
N ILE A 71 5.92 -6.74 6.74
CA ILE A 71 6.81 -7.26 7.78
C ILE A 71 6.86 -8.80 7.68
N TYR A 72 5.70 -9.45 7.62
CA TYR A 72 5.61 -10.92 7.46
C TYR A 72 6.34 -11.40 6.20
N TRP A 73 6.16 -10.71 5.08
CA TRP A 73 6.76 -11.11 3.81
C TRP A 73 8.28 -10.96 3.84
N ILE A 74 8.80 -9.85 4.38
CA ILE A 74 10.23 -9.61 4.53
C ILE A 74 10.86 -10.69 5.42
N ASP A 75 10.23 -11.02 6.54
CA ASP A 75 10.74 -12.03 7.47
C ASP A 75 10.76 -13.45 6.87
N LYS A 76 9.79 -13.75 6.01
CA LYS A 76 9.63 -15.08 5.40
C LYS A 76 10.49 -15.31 4.17
N TYR A 77 10.79 -14.26 3.40
CA TYR A 77 11.42 -14.38 2.08
C TYR A 77 12.80 -13.72 2.04
N LYS A 78 13.58 -14.04 1.01
CA LYS A 78 14.93 -13.49 0.80
C LYS A 78 14.88 -12.16 0.03
N PRO A 79 15.86 -11.25 0.22
CA PRO A 79 15.88 -9.92 -0.39
C PRO A 79 15.97 -9.92 -1.92
N GLU A 80 16.49 -10.98 -2.55
CA GLU A 80 16.60 -11.08 -4.00
C GLU A 80 15.24 -11.41 -4.67
N ARG A 81 14.22 -11.74 -3.87
CA ARG A 81 12.90 -12.08 -4.38
C ARG A 81 12.22 -10.85 -4.96
N ARG A 82 11.65 -11.01 -6.16
CA ARG A 82 10.81 -9.98 -6.77
C ARG A 82 9.63 -9.65 -5.86
N VAL A 83 9.45 -8.35 -5.58
CA VAL A 83 8.31 -7.81 -4.82
C VAL A 83 6.99 -8.14 -5.56
N PRO A 84 6.04 -8.80 -4.90
CA PRO A 84 4.74 -9.10 -5.48
C PRO A 84 3.88 -7.86 -5.74
N VAL A 85 3.12 -7.89 -6.84
CA VAL A 85 2.26 -6.77 -7.24
C VAL A 85 1.08 -6.54 -6.29
N TYR A 86 0.66 -7.54 -5.52
CA TYR A 86 -0.46 -7.39 -4.58
C TYR A 86 -0.21 -6.32 -3.50
N PHE A 87 1.05 -5.96 -3.22
CA PHE A 87 1.34 -4.86 -2.29
C PHE A 87 0.71 -3.55 -2.78
N GLU A 88 0.80 -3.31 -4.09
CA GLU A 88 0.13 -2.20 -4.72
C GLU A 88 -1.36 -2.49 -4.95
N TYR A 89 -1.68 -3.61 -5.60
CA TYR A 89 -3.03 -3.85 -6.13
C TYR A 89 -4.05 -4.23 -5.06
N GLU A 90 -3.62 -4.91 -4.00
CA GLU A 90 -4.51 -5.35 -2.94
C GLU A 90 -4.36 -4.56 -1.66
N TYR A 91 -3.15 -4.08 -1.33
CA TYR A 91 -2.88 -3.34 -0.11
C TYR A 91 -2.67 -1.84 -0.31
N GLY A 92 -2.56 -1.38 -1.56
CA GLY A 92 -2.44 0.05 -1.86
C GLY A 92 -1.18 0.70 -1.32
N ILE A 93 -0.07 -0.04 -1.20
CA ILE A 93 1.21 0.50 -0.71
C ILE A 93 2.33 0.38 -1.73
N ASP A 94 3.27 1.34 -1.72
CA ASP A 94 4.56 1.20 -2.40
C ASP A 94 5.54 0.47 -1.48
N PHE A 95 5.87 -0.76 -1.83
CA PHE A 95 6.75 -1.61 -1.02
C PHE A 95 8.06 -0.89 -0.64
N LYS A 96 8.72 -0.21 -1.57
CA LYS A 96 10.04 0.40 -1.28
C LYS A 96 9.93 1.61 -0.37
N THR A 97 8.93 2.46 -0.59
CA THR A 97 8.69 3.62 0.29
C THR A 97 8.29 3.15 1.69
N GLU A 98 7.38 2.19 1.79
CA GLU A 98 6.93 1.68 3.07
C GLU A 98 7.98 0.84 3.80
N GLN A 99 8.88 0.16 3.07
CA GLN A 99 10.01 -0.53 3.69
C GLN A 99 10.89 0.46 4.48
N LYS A 100 11.22 1.62 3.88
CA LYS A 100 12.02 2.65 4.57
C LYS A 100 11.30 3.20 5.81
N PHE A 101 9.98 3.35 5.74
CA PHE A 101 9.18 3.71 6.90
C PHE A 101 9.29 2.64 8.00
N LEU A 102 9.14 1.36 7.65
CA LEU A 102 9.25 0.26 8.61
C LEU A 102 10.65 0.13 9.23
N GLU A 103 11.71 0.38 8.45
CA GLU A 103 13.10 0.45 8.94
C GLU A 103 13.28 1.60 9.93
N LYS A 104 12.79 2.80 9.56
CA LYS A 104 12.86 4.00 10.41
C LYS A 104 12.12 3.81 11.73
N GLU A 105 10.95 3.18 11.69
CA GLU A 105 10.13 2.91 12.88
C GLU A 105 10.61 1.68 13.68
N GLY A 106 11.68 1.02 13.22
CA GLY A 106 12.32 -0.09 13.92
C GLY A 106 11.54 -1.40 13.89
N TYR A 107 10.60 -1.58 12.97
CA TYR A 107 9.86 -2.84 12.79
C TYR A 107 10.67 -3.88 12.00
N ILE A 108 11.54 -3.42 11.10
CA ILE A 108 12.43 -4.27 10.32
C ILE A 108 13.86 -3.71 10.35
N LYS A 109 14.85 -4.57 10.15
CA LYS A 109 16.25 -4.22 10.01
C LYS A 109 16.95 -5.27 9.16
N ASP A 110 17.85 -4.87 8.26
CA ASP A 110 18.64 -5.78 7.42
C ASP A 110 17.78 -6.85 6.70
N PHE A 111 16.60 -6.42 6.20
CA PHE A 111 15.60 -7.28 5.56
C PHE A 111 15.07 -8.42 6.45
N GLN A 112 14.93 -8.18 7.75
CA GLN A 112 14.36 -9.12 8.71
C GLN A 112 13.46 -8.38 9.70
N ALA A 113 12.47 -9.08 10.30
CA ALA A 113 11.66 -8.48 11.35
C ALA A 113 12.49 -8.31 12.64
N THR A 114 12.40 -7.13 13.27
CA THR A 114 12.97 -6.94 14.61
C THR A 114 12.08 -7.58 15.67
N GLN A 115 12.47 -7.50 16.95
CA GLN A 115 11.57 -7.89 18.05
C GLN A 115 10.23 -7.12 17.99
N LYS A 116 10.28 -5.81 17.74
CA LYS A 116 9.09 -4.95 17.58
C LYS A 116 8.21 -5.42 16.42
N GLY A 117 8.82 -5.78 15.28
CA GLY A 117 8.10 -6.35 14.13
C GLY A 117 7.42 -7.68 14.48
N ASN A 118 8.15 -8.58 15.14
CA ASN A 118 7.63 -9.88 15.56
C ASN A 118 6.46 -9.77 16.54
N ASP A 119 6.49 -8.79 17.46
CA ASP A 119 5.40 -8.58 18.40
C ASP A 119 4.11 -8.11 17.69
N ILE A 120 4.23 -7.28 16.65
CA ILE A 120 3.10 -6.92 15.77
C ILE A 120 2.55 -8.15 15.05
N LEU A 121 3.42 -8.99 14.47
CA LEU A 121 2.98 -10.19 13.76
C LEU A 121 2.22 -11.15 14.69
N LYS A 122 2.70 -11.36 15.91
CA LYS A 122 2.01 -12.18 16.93
C LYS A 122 0.65 -11.59 17.32
N LYS A 123 0.57 -10.27 17.49
CA LYS A 123 -0.70 -9.58 17.78
C LYS A 123 -1.71 -9.79 16.66
N TYR A 124 -1.26 -9.73 15.40
CA TYR A 124 -2.13 -9.91 14.23
C TYR A 124 -2.59 -11.36 14.04
N GLN A 125 -1.75 -12.35 14.35
CA GLN A 125 -2.11 -13.78 14.31
C GLN A 125 -3.13 -14.17 15.39
N LYS A 126 -3.22 -13.43 16.49
CA LYS A 126 -4.21 -13.69 17.55
C LYS A 126 -5.58 -13.09 17.28
N ILE A 127 -5.69 -12.17 16.30
CA ILE A 127 -6.90 -11.42 15.98
C ILE A 127 -7.66 -12.06 14.80
N ASN A 128 -7.01 -12.93 14.02
CA ASN A 128 -7.59 -13.68 12.91
C ASN A 128 -7.69 -15.17 13.25
#